data_AF-A0A538C464-F1
#
_entry.id   AF-A0A538C464-F1
#
_cell.length_a   1.000
_cell.length_b   1.000
_cell.length_c   1.000
_cell.angle_alpha   90.00
_cell.angle_beta   90.00
_cell.angle_gamma   90.00
#
_symmetry.space_group_name_H-M   'P 1'
#
loop_
_entity.id
_entity.type
_entity.pdbx_description
1 polymer ?
#
loop_
_entity_poly.entity_id
_entity_poly.type
_entity_poly.pdbx_seq_one_letter_code
_entity_poly.pdbx_strand_id
1 'polypeptide(L)'
;MDALDRRSFLKIAGVGSAAAAFPLASRLGEQTGGFSFRATGGLPEAPLPSYATQIVEGHVDVAKGSGLVTSRVLAGHPDETSLVGIPGLGRMIRVTAVDSEDRRLRLRGVMEDRSQLRRGESPAVEIVVDRRRGVVHAPFLGRQRELRLAKP
;
A
#
# COMPACT_ATOMS: atom_id res chain seq x y z
N MET A 1 -33.60 12.16 -40.80
CA MET A 1 -32.98 13.09 -39.83
C MET A 1 -33.05 12.42 -38.48
N ASP A 2 -32.01 11.66 -38.13
CA ASP A 2 -31.99 10.92 -36.87
C ASP A 2 -31.70 11.89 -35.72
N ALA A 3 -32.65 11.97 -34.79
CA ALA A 3 -32.49 12.69 -33.55
C ALA A 3 -31.46 11.95 -32.69
N LEU A 4 -30.28 12.55 -32.54
CA LEU A 4 -29.26 12.10 -31.61
C LEU A 4 -29.85 11.98 -30.20
N ASP A 5 -29.97 10.73 -29.75
CA ASP A 5 -30.42 10.35 -28.43
C ASP A 5 -29.49 10.94 -27.37
N ARG A 6 -30.00 11.94 -26.63
CA ARG A 6 -29.28 12.64 -25.55
C ARG A 6 -28.88 11.70 -24.40
N ARG A 7 -29.35 10.45 -24.38
CA ARG A 7 -28.91 9.42 -23.43
C ARG A 7 -27.65 8.66 -23.85
N SER A 8 -27.22 8.74 -25.11
CA SER A 8 -25.96 8.10 -25.55
C SER A 8 -24.72 8.96 -25.35
N PHE A 9 -24.88 10.27 -25.11
CA PHE A 9 -23.75 11.19 -24.89
C PHE A 9 -23.10 11.08 -23.50
N LEU A 10 -23.77 10.48 -22.50
CA LEU A 10 -23.17 10.22 -21.19
C LEU A 10 -22.24 8.99 -21.16
N LYS A 11 -22.12 8.25 -22.26
CA LYS A 11 -21.17 7.13 -22.37
C LYS A 11 -19.75 7.56 -22.79
N ILE A 12 -19.55 8.83 -23.16
CA ILE A 12 -18.28 9.34 -23.69
C ILE A 12 -17.91 10.64 -22.96
N ALA A 13 -17.52 10.50 -21.69
CA ALA A 13 -16.84 11.57 -20.96
C ALA A 13 -15.92 10.94 -19.90
N GLY A 14 -14.82 10.35 -20.37
CA GLY A 14 -13.67 10.08 -19.51
C GLY A 14 -12.76 11.30 -19.49
N VAL A 15 -12.41 11.79 -18.29
CA VAL A 15 -11.11 12.42 -17.99
C VAL A 15 -10.86 12.26 -16.50
N GLY A 16 -9.72 11.66 -16.14
CA GLY A 16 -9.01 12.03 -14.92
C GLY A 16 -9.31 11.24 -13.67
N SER A 17 -8.91 9.96 -13.66
CA SER A 17 -8.17 9.33 -12.55
C SER A 17 -8.15 7.83 -12.81
N ALA A 18 -7.03 7.31 -13.31
CA ALA A 18 -6.77 5.88 -13.20
C ALA A 18 -6.52 5.56 -11.71
N ALA A 19 -7.59 5.51 -10.92
CA ALA A 19 -7.58 4.72 -9.71
C ALA A 19 -7.47 3.28 -10.17
N ALA A 20 -6.26 2.72 -10.17
CA ALA A 20 -6.06 1.29 -10.30
C ALA A 20 -6.93 0.63 -9.23
N ALA A 21 -8.06 0.07 -9.65
CA ALA A 21 -8.91 -0.75 -8.81
C ALA A 21 -8.14 -2.05 -8.56
N PHE A 22 -7.31 -2.06 -7.52
CA PHE A 22 -6.73 -3.29 -7.02
C PHE A 22 -7.88 -4.16 -6.53
N PRO A 23 -8.09 -5.36 -7.10
CA PRO A 23 -9.07 -6.27 -6.55
C PRO A 23 -8.69 -6.54 -5.09
N LEU A 24 -9.66 -6.34 -4.18
CA LEU A 24 -9.62 -6.78 -2.79
C LEU A 24 -9.63 -8.32 -2.76
N ALA A 25 -8.58 -8.94 -3.29
CA ALA A 25 -8.29 -10.35 -3.14
C ALA A 25 -7.32 -10.48 -1.98
N SER A 26 -7.86 -10.69 -0.78
CA SER A 26 -7.14 -11.29 0.33
C SER A 26 -6.66 -12.68 -0.10
N ARG A 27 -5.48 -12.76 -0.71
CA ARG A 27 -4.75 -14.00 -0.94
C ARG A 27 -3.28 -13.72 -0.72
N LEU A 28 -2.77 -14.09 0.45
CA LEU A 28 -1.38 -14.53 0.55
C LEU A 28 -1.29 -15.81 -0.27
N GLY A 29 -0.97 -15.67 -1.56
CA GLY A 29 -0.62 -16.79 -2.43
C GLY A 29 0.85 -16.64 -2.79
N GLU A 30 1.67 -17.58 -2.37
CA GLU A 30 2.99 -17.80 -2.96
C GLU A 30 2.72 -18.39 -4.36
N GLN A 31 2.38 -17.53 -5.32
CA GLN A 31 2.40 -17.91 -6.74
C GLN A 31 3.87 -18.01 -7.08
N THR A 32 4.33 -19.14 -7.61
CA THR A 32 5.75 -19.46 -7.84
C THR A 32 6.57 -18.23 -8.30
N GLY A 33 7.35 -17.63 -7.38
CA GLY A 33 8.17 -16.43 -7.60
C GLY A 33 7.63 -15.11 -7.05
N GLY A 34 6.32 -14.96 -6.84
CA GLY A 34 5.64 -13.77 -6.33
C GLY A 34 5.12 -13.90 -4.90
N PHE A 35 5.33 -12.86 -4.09
CA PHE A 35 4.83 -12.72 -2.73
C PHE A 35 3.93 -11.48 -2.63
N SER A 36 2.71 -11.66 -2.12
CA SER A 36 1.79 -10.55 -1.85
C SER A 36 1.53 -10.43 -0.36
N PHE A 37 1.41 -9.20 0.15
CA PHE A 37 1.05 -8.97 1.54
C PHE A 37 0.17 -7.74 1.70
N ARG A 38 -0.55 -7.72 2.81
CA ARG A 38 -1.31 -6.58 3.31
C ARG A 38 -1.08 -6.47 4.80
N ALA A 39 -0.78 -5.27 5.29
CA ALA A 39 -0.64 -5.01 6.71
C ALA A 39 -1.35 -3.73 7.12
N THR A 40 -1.91 -3.71 8.32
CA THR A 40 -2.69 -2.60 8.85
C THR A 40 -2.22 -2.17 10.23
N GLY A 41 -2.27 -0.87 10.52
CA GLY A 41 -1.85 -0.30 11.79
C GLY A 41 -2.63 0.96 12.12
N GLY A 42 -3.04 1.10 13.38
CA GLY A 42 -3.78 2.26 13.86
C GLY A 42 -2.91 3.50 14.05
N LEU A 43 -3.50 4.66 13.80
CA LEU A 43 -2.90 5.98 13.98
C LEU A 43 -3.82 6.86 14.86
N PRO A 44 -3.30 7.42 15.98
CA PRO A 44 -2.05 7.07 16.64
C PRO A 44 -2.01 5.59 17.07
N GLU A 45 -0.82 5.11 17.41
CA GLU A 45 -0.65 3.77 18.00
C GLU A 45 -1.20 3.75 19.43
N ALA A 46 -1.50 2.54 19.91
CA ALA A 46 -1.84 2.30 21.31
C ALA A 46 -0.78 2.92 22.26
N PRO A 47 -1.18 3.41 23.44
CA PRO A 47 -2.50 3.25 24.06
C PRO A 47 -3.56 4.29 23.64
N LEU A 48 -3.24 5.20 22.73
CA LEU A 48 -4.20 6.20 22.27
C LEU A 48 -5.24 5.56 21.31
N PRO A 49 -6.50 6.01 21.34
CA PRO A 49 -7.51 5.58 20.37
C PRO A 49 -7.08 5.92 18.95
N SER A 50 -7.07 4.92 18.07
CA SER A 50 -6.78 5.14 16.66
C SER A 50 -8.00 5.73 15.94
N TYR A 51 -7.80 6.83 15.22
CA TYR A 51 -8.83 7.48 14.40
C TYR A 51 -8.54 7.39 12.89
N ALA A 52 -7.36 6.89 12.54
CA ALA A 52 -6.97 6.58 11.17
C ALA A 52 -6.23 5.25 11.12
N THR A 53 -6.15 4.68 9.92
CA THR A 53 -5.52 3.38 9.68
C THR A 53 -4.51 3.49 8.55
N GLN A 54 -3.25 3.20 8.84
CA GLN A 54 -2.25 2.97 7.80
C GLN A 54 -2.46 1.57 7.23
N ILE A 55 -2.48 1.46 5.91
CA ILE A 55 -2.51 0.21 5.16
C ILE A 55 -1.30 0.17 4.26
N VAL A 56 -0.54 -0.92 4.34
CA VAL A 56 0.61 -1.21 3.48
C VAL A 56 0.34 -2.48 2.72
N GLU A 57 0.28 -2.39 1.40
CA GLU A 57 -0.02 -3.50 0.48
C GLU A 57 1.13 -3.65 -0.49
N GLY A 58 1.62 -4.87 -0.68
CA GLY A 58 2.77 -5.12 -1.55
C GLY A 58 2.60 -6.36 -2.40
N HIS A 59 3.15 -6.30 -3.60
CA HIS A 59 3.34 -7.43 -4.50
C HIS A 59 4.78 -7.40 -5.01
N VAL A 60 5.55 -8.43 -4.66
CA VAL A 60 6.97 -8.52 -4.98
C VAL A 60 7.30 -9.84 -5.64
N ASP A 61 8.11 -9.78 -6.69
CA ASP A 61 8.77 -10.94 -7.28
C ASP A 61 10.07 -11.15 -6.51
N VAL A 62 10.07 -12.15 -5.61
CA VAL A 62 11.19 -12.44 -4.72
C VAL A 62 12.40 -12.93 -5.53
N ALA A 63 12.15 -13.67 -6.62
CA ALA A 63 13.20 -14.18 -7.49
C ALA A 63 13.89 -13.06 -8.29
N LYS A 64 13.14 -12.06 -8.75
CA LYS A 64 13.69 -10.89 -9.46
C LYS A 64 14.13 -9.76 -8.55
N GLY A 65 13.81 -9.81 -7.26
CA GLY A 65 14.13 -8.75 -6.31
C GLY A 65 13.40 -7.42 -6.59
N SER A 66 12.24 -7.45 -7.24
CA SER A 66 11.51 -6.24 -7.65
C SER A 66 10.02 -6.34 -7.37
N GLY A 67 9.31 -5.22 -7.44
CA GLY A 67 7.88 -5.19 -7.15
C GLY A 67 7.35 -3.80 -6.82
N LEU A 68 6.13 -3.76 -6.33
CA LEU A 68 5.43 -2.54 -5.95
C LEU A 68 4.87 -2.68 -4.55
N VAL A 69 5.02 -1.61 -3.76
CA VAL A 69 4.36 -1.46 -2.46
C VAL A 69 3.59 -0.14 -2.46
N THR A 70 2.35 -0.18 -2.02
CA THR A 70 1.54 0.99 -1.75
C THR A 70 1.37 1.15 -0.24
N SER A 71 1.49 2.39 0.24
CA SER A 71 1.13 2.75 1.62
C SER A 71 0.10 3.86 1.56
N ARG A 72 -1.01 3.70 2.28
CA ARG A 72 -2.09 4.70 2.31
C ARG A 72 -2.63 4.83 3.72
N VAL A 73 -3.25 5.97 4.01
CA VAL A 73 -3.95 6.19 5.26
C VAL A 73 -5.42 6.37 4.97
N LEU A 74 -6.25 5.60 5.67
CA LEU A 74 -7.70 5.71 5.61
C LEU A 74 -8.23 6.29 6.92
N ALA A 75 -9.35 6.99 6.88
CA ALA A 75 -10.06 7.42 8.08
C ALA A 75 -10.68 6.20 8.81
N GLY A 76 -10.76 6.26 10.13
CA GLY A 76 -11.37 5.23 10.96
C GLY A 76 -10.39 4.26 11.63
N HIS A 77 -10.92 3.50 12.58
CA HIS A 77 -10.18 2.50 13.35
C HIS A 77 -9.75 1.31 12.46
N PRO A 78 -8.65 0.60 12.76
CA PRO A 78 -8.21 -0.55 11.97
C PRO A 78 -9.25 -1.67 11.83
N ASP A 79 -10.13 -1.83 12.82
CA ASP A 79 -11.20 -2.82 12.81
C ASP A 79 -12.47 -2.32 12.09
N GLU A 80 -12.60 -1.02 11.85
CA GLU A 80 -13.75 -0.37 11.19
C GLU A 80 -13.25 0.74 10.25
N THR A 81 -12.45 0.35 9.27
CA THR A 81 -11.80 1.32 8.38
C THR A 81 -12.79 1.86 7.35
N SER A 82 -12.86 3.19 7.21
CA SER A 82 -13.60 3.84 6.13
C SER A 82 -12.88 3.66 4.78
N LEU A 83 -13.64 3.69 3.69
CA LEU A 83 -13.05 3.73 2.33
C LEU A 83 -12.46 5.12 1.99
N VAL A 84 -12.62 6.11 2.88
CA VAL A 84 -12.11 7.47 2.68
C VAL A 84 -10.62 7.53 2.98
N GLY A 85 -9.81 7.70 1.92
CA GLY A 85 -8.37 7.95 2.04
C GLY A 85 -8.07 9.38 2.48
N ILE A 86 -7.05 9.55 3.32
CA ILE A 86 -6.54 10.86 3.72
C ILE A 86 -5.64 11.40 2.58
N PRO A 87 -5.99 12.54 1.95
CA PRO A 87 -5.23 13.10 0.84
C PRO A 87 -3.78 13.40 1.22
N GLY A 88 -2.86 13.21 0.26
CA GLY A 88 -1.43 13.47 0.45
C GLY A 88 -0.68 12.48 1.34
N LEU A 89 -1.34 11.43 1.84
CA LEU A 89 -0.71 10.36 2.64
C LEU A 89 -0.62 9.00 1.91
N GLY A 90 -1.02 8.97 0.64
CA GLY A 90 -0.77 7.82 -0.24
C GLY A 90 0.65 7.87 -0.79
N ARG A 91 1.35 6.72 -0.79
CA ARG A 91 2.71 6.56 -1.29
C ARG A 91 2.76 5.33 -2.20
N MET A 92 3.50 5.45 -3.30
CA MET A 92 3.84 4.34 -4.17
C MET A 92 5.37 4.13 -4.13
N ILE A 93 5.77 2.90 -3.83
CA ILE A 93 7.15 2.51 -3.58
C ILE A 93 7.50 1.42 -4.58
N ARG A 94 8.49 1.69 -5.42
CA ARG A 94 9.07 0.68 -6.31
C ARG A 94 10.14 -0.08 -5.55
N VAL A 95 9.96 -1.38 -5.42
CA VAL A 95 10.94 -2.28 -4.80
C VAL A 95 12.06 -2.54 -5.80
N THR A 96 13.29 -2.36 -5.34
CA THR A 96 14.52 -2.48 -6.14
C THR A 96 15.44 -3.59 -5.67
N ALA A 97 15.23 -4.09 -4.44
CA ALA A 97 15.89 -5.30 -3.96
C ALA A 97 15.01 -6.00 -2.92
N VAL A 98 15.09 -7.32 -2.90
CA VAL A 98 14.45 -8.18 -1.91
C VAL A 98 15.50 -9.12 -1.34
N ASP A 99 15.70 -9.08 -0.04
CA ASP A 99 16.49 -10.08 0.68
C ASP A 99 15.53 -10.98 1.45
N SER A 100 15.61 -12.29 1.22
CA SER A 100 14.79 -13.29 1.89
C SER A 100 15.66 -14.10 2.85
N GLU A 101 15.27 -14.10 4.13
CA GLU A 101 15.91 -14.89 5.17
C GLU A 101 14.80 -15.61 5.96
N ASP A 102 14.70 -16.93 5.79
CA ASP A 102 13.65 -17.76 6.38
C ASP A 102 12.22 -17.19 6.18
N ARG A 103 11.60 -16.69 7.26
CA ARG A 103 10.26 -16.12 7.29
C ARG A 103 10.26 -14.59 7.25
N ARG A 104 11.42 -13.98 7.01
CA ARG A 104 11.60 -12.54 6.94
C ARG A 104 11.94 -12.11 5.52
N LEU A 105 11.23 -11.11 5.02
CA LEU A 105 11.56 -10.44 3.76
C LEU A 105 11.96 -9.00 4.07
N ARG A 106 13.14 -8.60 3.62
CA ARG A 106 13.59 -7.21 3.66
C ARG A 106 13.48 -6.63 2.26
N LEU A 107 12.60 -5.66 2.09
CA LEU A 107 12.33 -4.98 0.83
C LEU A 107 13.02 -3.62 0.88
N ARG A 108 13.93 -3.37 -0.06
CA ARG A 108 14.51 -2.06 -0.29
C ARG A 108 13.85 -1.45 -1.51
N GLY A 109 13.40 -0.22 -1.40
CA GLY A 109 12.68 0.46 -2.47
C GLY A 109 12.91 1.95 -2.49
N VAL A 110 12.30 2.58 -3.49
CA VAL A 110 12.37 4.02 -3.72
C VAL A 110 10.96 4.53 -3.96
N MET A 111 10.60 5.65 -3.32
CA MET A 111 9.33 6.33 -3.61
C MET A 111 9.30 6.77 -5.08
N GLU A 112 8.22 6.43 -5.78
CA GLU A 112 8.05 6.79 -7.19
C GLU A 112 7.80 8.29 -7.35
N ASP A 113 6.85 8.83 -6.59
CA ASP A 113 6.56 10.26 -6.60
C ASP A 113 7.38 10.99 -5.52
N ARG A 114 8.53 11.53 -5.96
CA ARG A 114 9.43 12.31 -5.11
C ARG A 114 8.87 13.69 -4.75
N SER A 115 7.86 14.20 -5.45
CA SER A 115 7.26 15.51 -5.13
C SER A 115 6.53 15.49 -3.79
N GLN A 116 6.11 14.32 -3.34
CA GLN A 116 5.45 14.14 -2.06
C GLN A 116 6.45 14.01 -0.89
N LEU A 117 7.76 13.97 -1.14
CA LEU A 117 8.75 13.88 -0.08
C LEU A 117 8.73 15.16 0.75
N ARG A 118 8.73 15.00 2.07
CA ARG A 118 8.92 16.13 2.97
C ARG A 118 10.37 16.60 2.89
N ARG A 119 10.61 17.85 3.29
CA ARG A 119 11.98 18.40 3.36
C ARG A 119 12.85 17.52 4.26
N GLY A 120 13.91 16.95 3.70
CA GLY A 120 14.82 16.04 4.41
C GLY A 120 14.35 14.58 4.46
N GLU A 121 13.20 14.23 3.87
CA GLU A 121 12.77 12.83 3.74
C GLU A 121 13.57 12.12 2.65
N SER A 122 14.12 10.95 2.99
CA SER A 122 14.81 10.11 2.01
C SER A 122 13.81 9.50 1.04
N PRO A 123 14.10 9.48 -0.28
CA PRO A 123 13.32 8.71 -1.23
C PRO A 123 13.50 7.19 -1.03
N ALA A 124 14.61 6.78 -0.42
CA ALA A 124 14.91 5.38 -0.17
C ALA A 124 14.18 4.90 1.09
N VAL A 125 13.55 3.73 0.98
CA VAL A 125 12.75 3.13 2.04
C VAL A 125 13.13 1.67 2.23
N GLU A 126 13.03 1.22 3.48
CA GLU A 126 13.13 -0.18 3.86
C GLU A 126 11.80 -0.63 4.47
N ILE A 127 11.32 -1.79 4.04
CA ILE A 127 10.13 -2.46 4.58
C ILE A 127 10.54 -3.87 4.98
N VAL A 128 10.16 -4.30 6.18
CA VAL A 128 10.47 -5.63 6.68
C VAL A 128 9.18 -6.38 6.93
N VAL A 129 8.97 -7.49 6.23
CA VAL A 129 7.85 -8.41 6.45
C VAL A 129 8.34 -9.56 7.32
N ASP A 130 7.87 -9.66 8.56
CA ASP A 130 8.13 -10.78 9.45
C ASP A 130 6.91 -11.70 9.51
N ARG A 131 6.94 -12.76 8.71
CA ARG A 131 5.85 -13.74 8.59
C ARG A 131 5.74 -14.64 9.82
N ARG A 132 6.78 -14.71 10.67
CA ARG A 132 6.76 -15.49 11.91
C ARG A 132 5.99 -14.75 13.00
N ARG A 133 6.25 -13.45 13.15
CA ARG A 133 5.55 -12.58 14.10
C ARG A 133 4.20 -12.07 13.56
N GLY A 134 3.96 -12.19 12.25
CA GLY A 134 2.75 -11.67 11.62
C GLY A 134 2.73 -10.14 11.61
N VAL A 135 3.90 -9.51 11.40
CA VAL A 135 4.04 -8.06 11.39
C VAL A 135 4.79 -7.56 10.17
N VAL A 136 4.55 -6.31 9.80
CA VAL A 136 5.31 -5.56 8.80
C VAL A 136 5.84 -4.30 9.46
N HIS A 137 7.13 -4.05 9.35
CA HIS A 137 7.71 -2.75 9.65
C HIS A 137 7.77 -1.92 8.38
N ALA A 138 7.07 -0.79 8.35
CA ALA A 138 7.03 0.10 7.18
C ALA A 138 7.18 1.57 7.57
N PRO A 139 7.68 2.42 6.66
CA PRO A 139 7.82 3.83 6.92
C PRO A 139 6.46 4.55 6.95
N PHE A 140 6.32 5.51 7.86
CA PHE A 140 5.26 6.49 7.89
C PHE A 140 5.85 7.82 8.39
N LEU A 141 5.79 8.86 7.54
CA LEU A 141 6.26 10.21 7.87
C LEU A 141 7.68 10.25 8.48
N GLY A 142 8.61 9.50 7.90
CA GLY A 142 10.01 9.43 8.35
C GLY A 142 10.27 8.52 9.57
N ARG A 143 9.27 7.78 10.07
CA ARG A 143 9.43 6.82 11.17
C ARG A 143 9.07 5.41 10.72
N GLN A 144 9.73 4.40 11.28
CA GLN A 144 9.28 3.01 11.11
C GLN A 144 8.11 2.72 12.05
N ARG A 145 7.12 2.00 11.55
CA ARG A 145 5.89 1.61 12.27
C ARG A 145 5.69 0.12 12.15
N GLU A 146 5.21 -0.51 13.22
CA GLU A 146 4.82 -1.92 13.19
C GLU A 146 3.34 -2.02 12.81
N LEU A 147 3.03 -2.78 11.76
CA LEU A 147 1.70 -3.06 11.27
C LEU A 147 1.41 -4.56 11.41
N ARG A 148 0.16 -4.91 11.66
CA ARG A 148 -0.27 -6.31 11.70
C ARG A 148 -0.44 -6.84 10.28
N LEU A 149 0.24 -7.95 9.97
CA LEU A 149 0.08 -8.65 8.71
C LEU A 149 -1.32 -9.30 8.67
N ALA A 150 -2.03 -9.13 7.57
CA ALA A 150 -3.31 -9.79 7.35
C ALA A 150 -3.11 -11.30 7.39
N LYS A 151 -4.03 -12.01 8.07
CA LYS A 151 -4.03 -13.47 8.09
C LYS A 151 -4.28 -14.00 6.66
N PRO A 152 -3.65 -15.12 6.29
CA PRO A 152 -3.92 -15.79 5.01
C PRO A 152 -5.37 -16.22 4.89
#